data_AF-A0A410FSH7-F1
#
_entry.id   AF-A0A410FSH7-F1
#
_cell.length_a   1.000
_cell.length_b   1.000
_cell.length_c   1.000
_cell.angle_alpha   90.00
_cell.angle_beta   90.00
_cell.angle_gamma   90.00
#
_symmetry.space_group_name_H-M   'P 1'
#
loop_
_entity.id
_entity.type
_entity.pdbx_description
1 polymer ?
#
loop_
_entity_poly.entity_id
_entity_poly.type
_entity_poly.pdbx_seq_one_letter_code
_entity_poly.pdbx_strand_id
1 'polypeptide(L)'
;MERTELPAAFPLLFIASFVGIWIFVTWIASRASGWHRLAQRFGSPGPFASVGERVRFASAQIGWGNYGGALELRASTSGLYLAPIWAFRPFHPPLFIPWSEIVVHPARGPGAAPWLTVRSVPGVRIRFSRRAFTLLRPYL
;
A
#
# COMPACT_ATOMS: atom_id res chain seq x y z
N MET A 1 -43.60 -29.25 -7.53
CA MET A 1 -42.48 -28.78 -8.38
C MET A 1 -42.64 -27.29 -8.58
N GLU A 2 -42.23 -26.49 -7.60
CA GLU A 2 -42.12 -25.04 -7.78
C GLU A 2 -40.73 -24.75 -8.34
N ARG A 3 -40.67 -24.18 -9.54
CA ARG A 3 -39.42 -23.74 -10.13
C ARG A 3 -38.94 -22.56 -9.30
N THR A 4 -37.79 -22.71 -8.66
CA THR A 4 -37.14 -21.63 -7.93
C THR A 4 -36.75 -20.54 -8.92
N GLU A 5 -37.56 -19.49 -9.00
CA GLU A 5 -37.30 -18.24 -9.72
C GLU A 5 -36.11 -17.50 -9.07
N LEU A 6 -34.90 -18.08 -9.14
CA LEU A 6 -33.64 -17.44 -8.72
C LEU A 6 -32.82 -16.77 -9.86
N PRO A 7 -33.34 -16.38 -11.05
CA PRO A 7 -32.47 -15.84 -12.10
C PRO A 7 -31.95 -14.43 -11.79
N ALA A 8 -32.69 -13.60 -11.04
CA ALA A 8 -32.30 -12.22 -10.72
C ALA A 8 -31.63 -12.06 -9.33
N ALA A 9 -31.95 -12.94 -8.37
CA ALA A 9 -31.35 -12.87 -7.03
C ALA A 9 -29.90 -13.37 -7.01
N PHE A 10 -29.54 -14.30 -7.90
CA PHE A 10 -28.20 -14.88 -7.96
C PHE A 10 -27.11 -13.84 -8.27
N PRO A 11 -27.22 -12.99 -9.32
CA PRO A 11 -26.24 -11.92 -9.56
C PRO A 11 -26.11 -10.96 -8.38
N LEU A 12 -27.21 -10.60 -7.71
CA LEU A 12 -27.19 -9.69 -6.57
C LEU A 12 -26.47 -10.30 -5.37
N LEU A 13 -26.77 -11.56 -5.04
CA LEU A 13 -26.10 -12.31 -3.97
C LEU A 13 -24.61 -12.51 -4.27
N PHE A 14 -24.26 -12.79 -5.53
CA PHE A 14 -22.87 -12.89 -5.96
C PHE A 14 -22.12 -11.58 -5.75
N ILE A 15 -22.68 -10.45 -6.21
CA ILE A 15 -22.07 -9.12 -6.04
C ILE A 15 -21.94 -8.78 -4.55
N ALA A 16 -22.99 -8.98 -3.75
CA ALA A 16 -22.99 -8.71 -2.32
C ALA A 16 -21.92 -9.55 -1.60
N SER A 17 -21.83 -10.84 -1.91
CA SER A 17 -20.83 -11.76 -1.33
C SER A 17 -19.42 -11.36 -1.75
N PHE A 18 -19.21 -11.03 -3.03
CA PHE A 18 -17.93 -10.57 -3.54
C PHE A 18 -17.46 -9.30 -2.83
N VAL A 19 -18.32 -8.28 -2.73
CA VAL A 19 -18.01 -7.02 -2.04
C VAL A 19 -17.75 -7.28 -0.55
N GLY A 20 -18.54 -8.12 0.11
CA GLY A 20 -18.35 -8.48 1.51
C GLY A 20 -17.00 -9.16 1.78
N ILE A 21 -16.65 -10.18 1.00
CA ILE A 21 -15.36 -10.87 1.09
C ILE A 21 -14.21 -9.90 0.79
N TRP A 22 -14.36 -9.07 -0.24
CA TRP A 22 -13.34 -8.10 -0.61
C TRP A 22 -13.09 -7.06 0.50
N ILE A 23 -14.15 -6.52 1.11
CA ILE A 23 -14.05 -5.64 2.28
C ILE A 23 -13.31 -6.35 3.43
N PHE A 24 -13.71 -7.57 3.74
CA PHE A 24 -13.11 -8.34 4.83
C PHE A 24 -11.61 -8.60 4.60
N VAL A 25 -11.24 -9.09 3.41
CA VAL A 25 -9.85 -9.37 3.05
C VAL A 25 -9.01 -8.10 3.06
N THR A 26 -9.50 -7.01 2.50
CA THR A 26 -8.76 -5.73 2.46
C THR A 26 -8.60 -5.11 3.85
N TRP A 27 -9.59 -5.25 4.72
CA TRP A 27 -9.52 -4.83 6.13
C TRP A 27 -8.48 -5.62 6.93
N ILE A 28 -8.43 -6.96 6.75
CA ILE A 28 -7.40 -7.81 7.38
C ILE A 28 -6.02 -7.47 6.83
N ALA A 29 -5.89 -7.37 5.51
CA ALA A 29 -4.61 -7.10 4.84
C ALA A 29 -3.97 -5.80 5.34
N SER A 30 -4.77 -4.75 5.55
CA SER A 30 -4.28 -3.47 6.10
C SER A 30 -3.67 -3.60 7.50
N ARG A 31 -4.24 -4.46 8.35
CA ARG A 31 -3.75 -4.69 9.72
C ARG A 31 -2.53 -5.61 9.73
N ALA A 32 -2.61 -6.72 9.00
CA ALA A 32 -1.53 -7.71 8.93
C ALA A 32 -0.26 -7.17 8.25
N SER A 33 -0.40 -6.30 7.24
CA SER A 33 0.76 -5.63 6.61
C SER A 33 1.39 -4.56 7.50
N GLY A 34 0.62 -4.01 8.44
CA GLY A 34 0.98 -2.84 9.23
C GLY A 34 0.60 -1.51 8.57
N TRP A 35 -0.07 -1.52 7.41
CA TRP A 35 -0.56 -0.30 6.77
C TRP A 35 -1.46 0.53 7.70
N HIS A 36 -2.35 -0.12 8.46
CA HIS A 36 -3.22 0.59 9.40
C HIS A 36 -2.42 1.40 10.43
N ARG A 37 -1.30 0.86 10.93
CA ARG A 37 -0.43 1.57 11.87
C ARG A 37 0.33 2.71 11.21
N LEU A 38 0.80 2.50 9.98
CA LEU A 38 1.39 3.58 9.17
C LEU A 38 0.37 4.70 8.94
N ALA A 39 -0.88 4.36 8.62
CA ALA A 39 -1.95 5.32 8.40
C ALA A 39 -2.29 6.13 9.63
N GLN A 40 -2.30 5.52 10.82
CA GLN A 40 -2.51 6.27 12.07
C GLN A 40 -1.44 7.35 12.29
N ARG A 41 -0.21 7.12 11.83
CA ARG A 41 0.92 8.05 12.02
C ARG A 41 1.11 9.03 10.86
N PHE A 42 0.86 8.58 9.64
CA PHE A 42 1.23 9.26 8.39
C PHE A 42 0.07 9.45 7.42
N GLY A 43 -1.16 9.12 7.80
CA GLY A 43 -2.36 9.08 6.95
C GLY A 43 -3.01 10.42 6.60
N SER A 44 -2.23 11.51 6.57
CA SER A 44 -2.72 12.85 6.22
C SER A 44 -1.70 13.55 5.34
N PRO A 45 -1.56 13.12 4.07
CA PRO A 45 -0.54 13.62 3.17
C PRO A 45 -0.70 15.11 2.81
N GLY A 46 -1.91 15.67 2.99
CA GLY A 46 -2.17 17.10 2.79
C GLY A 46 -1.64 17.63 1.45
N PRO A 47 -1.04 18.83 1.40
CA PRO A 47 -0.52 19.42 0.18
C PRO A 47 0.66 18.63 -0.42
N PHE A 48 1.31 17.75 0.33
CA PHE A 48 2.45 16.96 -0.16
C PHE A 48 2.04 15.85 -1.13
N ALA A 49 0.75 15.51 -1.21
CA ALA A 49 0.24 14.50 -2.13
C ALA A 49 0.46 14.85 -3.62
N SER A 50 0.65 16.13 -3.96
CA SER A 50 0.82 16.59 -5.34
C SER A 50 2.28 16.79 -5.75
N VAL A 51 3.24 16.80 -4.81
CA VAL A 51 4.63 17.23 -5.05
C VAL A 51 5.56 16.04 -5.31
N GLY A 52 6.55 16.24 -6.17
CA GLY A 52 7.65 15.31 -6.38
C GLY A 52 7.51 14.40 -7.60
N GLU A 53 8.56 13.62 -7.87
CA GLU A 53 8.60 12.68 -8.98
C GLU A 53 7.69 11.48 -8.69
N ARG A 54 6.94 11.03 -9.71
CA ARG A 54 5.84 10.06 -9.54
C ARG A 54 6.08 8.77 -10.29
N VAL A 55 5.81 7.63 -9.64
CA VAL A 55 5.68 6.33 -10.29
C VAL A 55 4.31 5.74 -9.97
N ARG A 56 3.56 5.35 -11.01
CA ARG A 56 2.28 4.64 -10.89
C ARG A 56 2.48 3.14 -11.12
N PHE A 57 1.53 2.35 -10.62
CA PHE A 57 1.54 0.89 -10.73
C PHE A 57 2.85 0.28 -10.20
N ALA A 58 3.38 0.89 -9.15
CA ALA A 58 4.51 0.36 -8.43
C ALA A 58 4.10 -0.84 -7.58
N SER A 59 5.12 -1.60 -7.21
CA SER A 59 4.96 -2.76 -6.34
C SER A 59 5.80 -2.58 -5.09
N ALA A 60 5.24 -2.95 -3.94
CA ALA A 60 5.98 -3.00 -2.70
C ALA A 60 5.48 -4.15 -1.83
N GLN A 61 6.38 -4.76 -1.09
CA GLN A 61 6.04 -5.61 0.04
C GLN A 61 6.07 -4.75 1.31
N ILE A 62 4.97 -4.73 2.07
CA ILE A 62 4.86 -3.97 3.33
C ILE A 62 4.42 -4.97 4.40
N GLY A 63 5.29 -5.22 5.37
CA GLY A 63 5.13 -6.30 6.33
C GLY A 63 4.87 -7.61 5.59
N TRP A 64 3.70 -8.20 5.85
CA TRP A 64 3.25 -9.45 5.23
C TRP A 64 2.36 -9.22 3.99
N GLY A 65 2.01 -7.97 3.68
CA GLY A 65 1.23 -7.62 2.51
C GLY A 65 2.09 -7.42 1.26
N ASN A 66 1.63 -7.94 0.12
CA ASN A 66 2.23 -7.69 -1.19
C ASN A 66 1.29 -6.81 -2.03
N TYR A 67 1.76 -5.62 -2.37
CA TYR A 67 1.02 -4.61 -3.11
C TYR A 67 1.53 -4.53 -4.54
N GLY A 68 1.43 -5.64 -5.29
CA GLY A 68 1.92 -5.74 -6.66
C GLY A 68 1.11 -4.89 -7.64
N GLY A 69 1.75 -3.93 -8.30
CA GLY A 69 1.10 -3.09 -9.34
C GLY A 69 -0.01 -2.19 -8.82
N ALA A 70 -0.21 -2.12 -7.51
CA ALA A 70 -1.37 -1.48 -6.89
C ALA A 70 -1.01 -0.14 -6.23
N LEU A 71 0.23 0.33 -6.36
CA LEU A 71 0.73 1.52 -5.67
C LEU A 71 1.07 2.67 -6.62
N GLU A 72 0.86 3.86 -6.10
CA GLU A 72 1.42 5.11 -6.57
C GLU A 72 2.42 5.61 -5.53
N LEU A 73 3.63 5.92 -5.96
CA LEU A 73 4.65 6.57 -5.16
C LEU A 73 4.88 7.97 -5.70
N ARG A 74 5.13 8.92 -4.80
CA ARG A 74 5.79 10.17 -5.15
C ARG A 74 6.92 10.48 -4.17
N ALA A 75 8.07 10.82 -4.71
CA ALA A 75 9.23 11.19 -3.91
C ALA A 75 9.50 12.69 -4.07
N SER A 76 9.58 13.38 -2.95
CA SER A 76 9.88 14.82 -2.86
C SER A 76 11.07 15.02 -1.93
N THR A 77 11.61 16.23 -1.83
CA THR A 77 12.67 16.54 -0.84
C THR A 77 12.21 16.37 0.61
N SER A 78 10.90 16.46 0.88
CA SER A 78 10.35 16.37 2.24
C SER A 78 10.02 14.94 2.67
N GLY A 79 9.74 14.04 1.73
CA GLY A 79 9.36 12.67 2.07
C GLY A 79 8.77 11.87 0.90
N LEU A 80 8.30 10.69 1.27
CA LEU A 80 7.68 9.71 0.41
C LEU A 80 6.15 9.71 0.58
N TYR A 81 5.45 10.09 -0.49
CA TYR A 81 4.03 9.81 -0.63
C TYR A 81 3.82 8.39 -1.17
N LEU A 82 2.92 7.64 -0.53
CA LEU A 82 2.59 6.27 -0.90
C LEU A 82 1.08 6.08 -0.83
N ALA A 83 0.45 5.75 -1.95
CA ALA A 83 -0.99 5.54 -2.02
C ALA A 83 -1.33 4.32 -2.86
N PRO A 84 -2.31 3.49 -2.47
CA PRO A 84 -2.79 2.46 -3.35
C PRO A 84 -3.81 3.01 -4.35
N ILE A 85 -4.16 2.17 -5.33
CA ILE A 85 -5.30 2.42 -6.21
C ILE A 85 -6.57 2.66 -5.39
N TRP A 86 -7.49 3.43 -5.97
CA TRP A 86 -8.67 3.96 -5.28
C TRP A 86 -9.50 2.89 -4.57
N ALA A 87 -9.60 1.68 -5.15
CA ALA A 87 -10.35 0.58 -4.57
C ALA A 87 -9.84 0.18 -3.18
N PHE A 88 -8.54 0.16 -2.93
CA PHE A 88 -8.01 -0.27 -1.62
C PHE A 88 -7.99 0.82 -0.56
N ARG A 89 -8.24 2.09 -0.94
CA ARG A 89 -8.10 3.26 -0.06
C ARG A 89 -8.96 3.27 1.21
N PRO A 90 -10.19 2.71 1.26
CA PRO A 90 -10.98 2.69 2.48
C PRO A 90 -10.24 2.09 3.69
N PHE A 91 -9.39 1.09 3.44
CA PHE A 91 -8.59 0.45 4.50
C PHE A 91 -7.10 0.77 4.38
N HIS A 92 -6.67 1.32 3.25
CA HIS A 92 -5.28 1.69 2.99
C HIS A 92 -5.22 3.15 2.56
N PRO A 93 -5.51 4.10 3.48
CA PRO A 93 -5.47 5.50 3.13
C PRO A 93 -4.06 5.91 2.68
N PRO A 94 -3.94 6.89 1.77
CA PRO A 94 -2.66 7.44 1.36
C PRO A 94 -1.79 7.88 2.53
N LEU A 95 -0.49 7.66 2.41
CA LEU A 95 0.51 7.93 3.43
C LEU A 95 1.50 8.99 2.94
N PHE A 96 2.01 9.80 3.86
CA PHE A 96 3.19 10.63 3.63
C PHE A 96 4.22 10.40 4.74
N ILE A 97 5.33 9.75 4.40
CA ILE A 97 6.38 9.35 5.34
C ILE A 97 7.61 10.25 5.11
N PRO A 98 7.99 11.11 6.08
CA PRO A 98 9.21 11.91 5.99
C PRO A 98 10.46 11.04 5.87
N TRP A 99 11.49 11.50 5.15
CA TRP A 99 12.74 10.74 5.02
C TRP A 99 13.42 10.48 6.37
N SER A 100 13.28 11.39 7.33
CA SER A 100 13.83 11.24 8.69
C SER A 100 13.27 10.04 9.47
N GLU A 101 12.09 9.55 9.07
CA GLU A 101 11.45 8.37 9.64
C GLU A 101 11.87 7.07 8.94
N ILE A 102 12.46 7.15 7.75
CA ILE A 102 12.85 6.00 6.95
C ILE A 102 14.27 5.60 7.29
N VAL A 103 14.45 4.32 7.63
CA VAL A 103 15.77 3.72 7.87
C VAL A 103 16.00 2.64 6.82
N VAL A 104 17.10 2.78 6.08
CA VAL A 104 17.49 1.83 5.04
C VAL A 104 18.38 0.75 5.63
N HIS A 105 17.98 -0.51 5.42
CA HIS A 105 18.78 -1.67 5.76
C HIS A 105 19.36 -2.25 4.47
N PRO A 106 20.70 -2.31 4.33
CA PRO A 106 21.34 -2.78 3.10
C PRO A 106 20.90 -4.21 2.80
N ALA A 107 20.60 -4.47 1.52
CA ALA A 107 20.32 -5.82 1.08
C ALA A 107 21.61 -6.64 1.07
N ARG A 108 21.52 -7.90 1.50
CA ARG A 108 22.64 -8.85 1.37
C ARG A 108 22.60 -9.47 -0.02
N GLY A 109 23.52 -9.06 -0.90
CA GLY A 109 23.76 -9.67 -2.20
C GLY A 109 23.55 -8.73 -3.41
N PRO A 110 24.18 -9.02 -4.56
CA PRO A 110 24.08 -8.20 -5.77
C PRO A 110 22.64 -8.13 -6.28
N GLY A 111 22.12 -6.91 -6.47
CA GLY A 111 20.81 -6.69 -7.10
C GLY A 111 19.58 -6.89 -6.21
N ALA A 112 19.76 -7.24 -4.93
CA ALA A 112 18.66 -7.32 -3.97
C ALA A 112 18.19 -5.90 -3.56
N ALA A 113 16.88 -5.68 -3.50
CA ALA A 113 16.32 -4.43 -3.03
C ALA A 113 16.42 -4.33 -1.49
N PRO A 114 16.89 -3.20 -0.93
CA PRO A 114 17.01 -3.04 0.52
C PRO A 114 15.64 -3.04 1.20
N TRP A 115 15.64 -3.41 2.47
CA TRP A 115 14.47 -3.27 3.33
C TRP A 115 14.50 -1.90 3.98
N LEU A 116 13.36 -1.24 4.00
CA LEU A 116 13.15 0.02 4.68
C LEU A 116 12.33 -0.26 5.94
N THR A 117 12.65 0.40 7.03
CA THR A 117 11.81 0.39 8.23
C THR A 117 11.42 1.80 8.61
N VAL A 118 10.28 1.94 9.26
CA VAL A 118 9.80 3.24 9.74
C VAL A 118 10.08 3.35 11.24
N ARG A 119 10.85 4.36 11.64
CA ARG A 119 11.36 4.51 13.02
C ARG A 119 10.25 4.55 14.05
N SER A 120 9.23 5.38 13.83
CA SER A 120 8.07 5.52 14.74
C SER A 120 7.04 4.38 14.65
N VAL A 121 7.16 3.46 13.68
CA VAL A 121 6.23 2.33 13.51
C VAL A 121 7.01 1.00 13.47
N PRO A 122 7.45 0.49 14.63
CA PRO A 122 8.31 -0.68 14.69
C PRO A 122 7.62 -1.93 14.16
N GLY A 123 8.43 -2.80 13.54
CA GLY A 123 7.99 -4.08 12.97
C GLY A 123 7.40 -3.98 11.56
N VAL A 124 7.19 -2.78 11.01
CA VAL A 124 6.77 -2.62 9.61
C VAL A 124 8.00 -2.49 8.71
N ARG A 125 8.19 -3.48 7.84
CA ARG A 125 9.25 -3.51 6.83
C ARG A 125 8.66 -3.22 5.46
N ILE A 126 9.29 -2.35 4.69
CA ILE A 126 8.86 -1.97 3.35
C ILE A 126 9.98 -2.34 2.37
N ARG A 127 9.65 -3.04 1.30
CA ARG A 127 10.57 -3.33 0.21
C ARG A 127 9.92 -2.99 -1.11
N PHE A 128 10.50 -2.03 -1.80
CA PHE A 128 10.02 -1.59 -3.10
C PHE A 128 10.55 -2.50 -4.21
N SER A 129 9.77 -2.62 -5.29
CA SER A 129 10.27 -3.21 -6.53
C SER A 129 11.41 -2.39 -7.10
N ARG A 130 12.24 -2.99 -7.96
CA ARG A 130 13.41 -2.33 -8.57
C ARG A 130 13.06 -0.98 -9.20
N ARG A 131 11.97 -0.93 -9.98
CA ARG A 131 11.48 0.29 -10.64
C ARG A 131 11.12 1.38 -9.63
N ALA A 132 10.40 1.01 -8.56
CA ALA A 132 10.02 1.95 -7.52
C ALA A 132 11.24 2.39 -6.70
N PHE A 133 12.19 1.50 -6.43
CA PHE A 133 13.40 1.83 -5.69
C PHE A 133 14.32 2.79 -6.46
N THR A 134 14.41 2.69 -7.79
CA THR A 134 15.18 3.64 -8.61
C THR A 134 14.73 5.09 -8.40
N LEU A 135 13.42 5.33 -8.24
CA LEU A 135 12.85 6.64 -7.93
C LEU A 135 13.32 7.17 -6.56
N LEU A 136 13.45 6.27 -5.58
CA LEU A 136 13.76 6.64 -4.20
C LEU A 136 15.26 6.84 -3.97
N ARG A 137 16.10 6.24 -4.83
CA ARG A 137 17.56 6.23 -4.68
C ARG A 137 18.21 7.60 -4.46
N PRO A 138 17.75 8.72 -5.06
CA PRO A 138 18.34 10.04 -4.81
C PRO A 138 18.03 10.62 -3.42
N TYR A 139 17.05 10.07 -2.70
CA TYR A 139 16.53 10.61 -1.43
C TYR A 139 16.92 9.79 -0.19
N LEU A 140 17.52 8.62 -0.40
CA LEU A 140 17.89 7.62 0.62
C LEU A 140 19.41 7.58 0.79
#